data_AF-A0A0B7IRB7-F1
#
_entry.id   AF-A0A0B7IRB7-F1
#
_cell.length_a   1.000
_cell.length_b   1.000
_cell.length_c   1.000
_cell.angle_alpha   90.00
_cell.angle_beta   90.00
_cell.angle_gamma   90.00
#
_symmetry.space_group_name_H-M   'P 1'
#
loop_
_entity.id
_entity.type
_entity.pdbx_description
1 polymer ?
#
loop_
_entity_poly.entity_id
_entity_poly.type
_entity_poly.pdbx_seq_one_letter_code
_entity_poly.pdbx_strand_id
1 'polypeptide(L)'
;MMILDGLEDLDKTVYNGKVSVNNLNVGALLKDPTIGTLTIDIEIQGSGFTPKSLFARAKGDVHSFVYNNYRYNNIYFTGDFKNQLFNGIVKAKDSNLDFEFKGLADLSKKESKFDFGVKVKHADLHALNFVQNDSISKFKGNIIIDGQGNSIDNVIGEIQFRDLQYTNSRGNYTLENFEVKSSMDNEGIKKIHINSPDIINGYVTGTYKVAEIKKIFQNAFGSIYAHFKPYKIAENQFINFDFTVNNKIIEIFAPEVQIGKNTSLQGKNRRR
;
A
#
# COMPACT_ATOMS: atom_id res chain seq x y z
N MET A 1 25.77 -19.38 12.62
CA MET A 1 27.07 -18.67 12.72
C MET A 1 27.10 -17.63 11.61
N MET A 2 27.42 -16.39 11.96
CA MET A 2 27.55 -15.28 11.01
C MET A 2 29.04 -15.05 10.76
N ILE A 3 29.42 -15.00 9.49
CA ILE A 3 30.78 -14.70 9.04
C ILE A 3 30.73 -13.28 8.47
N LEU A 4 31.63 -12.44 8.98
CA LEU A 4 31.87 -11.08 8.52
C LEU A 4 33.34 -10.99 8.15
N ASP A 5 33.64 -10.53 6.95
CA ASP A 5 35.01 -10.36 6.46
C ASP A 5 35.17 -9.00 5.78
N GLY A 6 36.30 -8.33 5.98
CA GLY A 6 36.58 -7.02 5.38
C GLY A 6 35.78 -5.85 5.98
N LEU A 7 35.56 -5.84 7.30
CA LEU A 7 34.85 -4.77 8.01
C LEU A 7 35.53 -3.39 7.94
N GLU A 8 36.80 -3.33 7.53
CA GLU A 8 37.56 -2.09 7.36
C GLU A 8 37.09 -1.26 6.17
N ASP A 9 36.46 -1.89 5.18
CA ASP A 9 35.92 -1.24 3.98
C ASP A 9 34.47 -1.71 3.77
N LEU A 10 33.51 -0.86 4.18
CA LEU A 10 32.09 -1.18 4.13
C LEU A 10 31.58 -1.49 2.72
N ASP A 11 32.27 -1.07 1.66
CA ASP A 11 31.91 -1.40 0.28
C ASP A 11 32.39 -2.78 -0.15
N LYS A 12 33.38 -3.34 0.55
CA LYS A 12 33.95 -4.67 0.27
C LYS A 12 33.62 -5.70 1.33
N THR A 13 33.01 -5.31 2.44
CA THR A 13 32.67 -6.25 3.51
C THR A 13 31.78 -7.35 2.96
N VAL A 14 32.16 -8.61 3.16
CA VAL A 14 31.38 -9.78 2.80
C VAL A 14 30.73 -10.35 4.05
N TYR A 15 29.47 -10.75 3.93
CA TYR A 15 28.73 -11.36 5.02
C TYR A 15 27.97 -12.59 4.55
N ASN A 16 28.06 -13.65 5.33
CA ASN A 16 27.34 -14.90 5.09
C ASN A 16 26.98 -15.52 6.43
N GLY A 17 25.70 -15.79 6.67
CA GLY A 17 25.32 -16.37 7.94
C GLY A 17 23.86 -16.72 8.08
N LYS A 18 23.63 -17.50 9.13
CA LYS A 18 22.30 -17.72 9.70
C LYS A 18 22.17 -16.91 10.98
N VAL A 19 21.12 -16.11 11.06
CA VAL A 19 20.79 -15.25 12.19
C VAL A 19 19.42 -15.68 12.70
N SER A 20 19.38 -16.06 13.98
CA SER A 20 18.14 -16.37 14.70
C SER A 20 17.89 -15.27 15.72
N VAL A 21 16.72 -14.66 15.65
CA VAL A 21 16.30 -13.59 16.55
C VAL A 21 15.05 -14.04 17.26
N ASN A 22 15.06 -13.97 18.59
CA ASN A 22 13.91 -14.35 19.42
C ASN A 22 13.35 -13.14 20.14
N ASN A 23 12.07 -12.84 19.91
CA ASN A 23 11.31 -11.81 20.60
C ASN A 23 11.97 -10.41 20.63
N LEU A 24 12.61 -10.02 19.52
CA LEU A 24 13.21 -8.69 19.38
C LEU A 24 12.11 -7.64 19.30
N ASN A 25 12.15 -6.62 20.17
CA ASN A 25 11.19 -5.53 20.13
C ASN A 25 11.55 -4.52 19.02
N VAL A 26 11.09 -4.80 17.80
CA VAL A 26 11.33 -3.96 16.62
C VAL A 26 10.62 -2.61 16.75
N GLY A 27 9.44 -2.58 17.35
CA GLY A 27 8.71 -1.34 17.63
C GLY A 27 9.50 -0.35 18.47
N ALA A 28 10.20 -0.83 19.51
CA ALA A 28 11.06 0.01 20.33
C ALA A 28 12.26 0.57 19.54
N LEU A 29 12.85 -0.22 18.63
CA LEU A 29 13.97 0.20 17.79
C LEU A 29 13.55 1.26 16.77
N LEU A 30 12.39 1.05 16.13
CA LEU A 30 11.85 1.94 15.10
C LEU A 30 11.07 3.12 15.66
N LYS A 31 10.80 3.12 16.98
CA LYS A 31 9.90 4.06 17.66
C LYS A 31 8.51 4.10 17.02
N ASP A 32 8.03 2.93 16.60
CA ASP A 32 6.71 2.75 15.99
C ASP A 32 5.85 1.89 16.92
N PRO A 33 4.82 2.46 17.57
CA PRO A 33 3.96 1.72 18.49
C PRO A 33 3.03 0.72 17.79
N THR A 34 2.90 0.78 16.46
CA THR A 34 2.10 -0.19 15.69
C THR A 34 2.86 -1.50 15.44
N ILE A 35 4.18 -1.50 15.63
CA ILE A 35 5.07 -2.64 15.46
C ILE A 35 5.43 -3.18 16.84
N GLY A 36 5.39 -4.50 17.03
CA GLY A 36 5.75 -5.15 18.28
C GLY A 36 7.01 -5.99 18.14
N THR A 37 6.94 -7.23 18.66
CA THR A 37 8.08 -8.14 18.66
C THR A 37 8.17 -9.00 17.41
N LEU A 38 9.40 -9.39 17.08
CA LEU A 38 9.77 -10.23 15.95
C LEU A 38 10.55 -11.46 16.43
N THR A 39 10.16 -12.63 15.96
CA THR A 39 10.90 -13.89 16.10
C THR A 39 11.10 -14.46 14.71
N ILE A 40 12.36 -14.67 14.31
CA ILE A 40 12.71 -14.98 12.93
C ILE A 40 14.02 -15.75 12.82
N ASP A 41 14.08 -16.66 11.85
CA ASP A 41 15.31 -17.24 11.34
C ASP A 41 15.60 -16.70 9.94
N ILE A 42 16.81 -16.18 9.72
CA ILE A 42 17.22 -15.59 8.45
C ILE A 42 18.53 -16.24 7.99
N GLU A 43 18.60 -16.61 6.72
CA GLU A 43 19.84 -16.91 6.01
C GLU A 43 20.15 -15.73 5.08
N ILE A 44 21.30 -15.11 5.26
CA ILE A 44 21.74 -13.96 4.48
C ILE A 44 23.13 -14.20 3.89
N GLN A 45 23.28 -13.82 2.63
CA GLN A 45 24.55 -13.75 1.94
C GLN A 45 24.64 -12.42 1.22
N GLY A 46 25.75 -11.70 1.37
CA GLY A 46 25.91 -10.45 0.68
C GLY A 46 27.31 -9.86 0.78
N SER A 47 27.45 -8.70 0.14
CA SER A 47 28.63 -7.88 0.19
C SER A 47 28.25 -6.41 0.08
N GLY A 48 29.05 -5.54 0.68
CA GLY A 48 28.80 -4.11 0.65
C GLY A 48 27.64 -3.67 1.54
N PHE A 49 27.75 -2.49 2.12
CA PHE A 49 26.71 -1.87 2.95
C PHE A 49 26.20 -0.53 2.41
N THR A 50 26.73 -0.03 1.27
CA THR A 50 26.22 1.19 0.64
C THR A 50 25.25 0.84 -0.49
N PRO A 51 24.28 1.69 -0.83
CA PRO A 51 23.34 1.41 -1.92
C PRO A 51 23.99 1.05 -3.26
N LYS A 52 25.21 1.52 -3.52
CA LYS A 52 25.97 1.25 -4.75
C LYS A 52 26.71 -0.09 -4.70
N SER A 53 27.22 -0.51 -3.54
CA SER A 53 28.00 -1.74 -3.36
C SER A 53 27.16 -2.93 -2.88
N LEU A 54 25.96 -2.66 -2.35
CA LEU A 54 25.09 -3.67 -1.75
C LEU A 54 24.69 -4.73 -2.78
N PHE A 55 25.20 -5.93 -2.53
CA PHE A 55 24.66 -7.18 -3.02
C PHE A 55 24.14 -7.94 -1.80
N ALA A 56 22.88 -8.33 -1.80
CA ALA A 56 22.30 -9.12 -0.73
C ALA A 56 21.34 -10.14 -1.29
N ARG A 57 21.39 -11.36 -0.77
CA ARG A 57 20.37 -12.38 -0.93
C ARG A 57 19.98 -12.83 0.46
N ALA A 58 18.68 -12.79 0.75
CA ALA A 58 18.16 -13.20 2.03
C ALA A 58 16.93 -14.07 1.84
N LYS A 59 16.79 -15.08 2.67
CA LYS A 59 15.55 -15.84 2.86
C LYS A 59 15.35 -16.04 4.35
N GLY A 60 14.10 -16.14 4.78
CA GLY A 60 13.83 -16.31 6.20
C GLY A 60 12.42 -16.76 6.50
N ASP A 61 12.29 -17.38 7.66
CA ASP A 61 11.06 -17.87 8.26
C ASP A 61 10.76 -16.99 9.49
N VAL A 62 9.76 -16.13 9.35
CA VAL A 62 9.20 -15.32 10.43
C VAL A 62 8.21 -16.20 11.18
N HIS A 63 8.63 -16.67 12.35
CA HIS A 63 7.80 -17.47 13.24
C HIS A 63 6.68 -16.63 13.86
N SER A 64 7.01 -15.40 14.27
CA SER A 64 6.03 -14.46 14.78
C SER A 64 6.44 -13.01 14.51
N PHE A 65 5.49 -12.19 14.08
CA PHE A 65 5.65 -10.75 13.95
C PHE A 65 4.40 -10.06 14.49
N VAL A 66 4.56 -9.14 15.43
CA VAL A 66 3.44 -8.36 15.95
C VAL A 66 3.32 -7.06 15.17
N TYR A 67 2.16 -6.84 14.55
CA TYR A 67 1.81 -5.58 13.89
C TYR A 67 0.33 -5.28 14.09
N ASN A 68 -0.02 -4.01 14.26
CA ASN A 68 -1.40 -3.56 14.46
C ASN A 68 -2.13 -4.37 15.56
N ASN A 69 -1.44 -4.60 16.69
CA ASN A 69 -1.93 -5.41 17.82
C ASN A 69 -2.36 -6.85 17.47
N TYR A 70 -1.91 -7.38 16.33
CA TYR A 70 -2.12 -8.75 15.90
C TYR A 70 -0.76 -9.47 15.78
N ARG A 71 -0.69 -10.73 16.21
CA ARG A 71 0.51 -11.56 16.04
C ARG A 71 0.35 -12.43 14.79
N TYR A 72 1.03 -12.04 13.73
CA TYR A 72 1.14 -12.80 12.50
C TYR A 72 2.14 -13.94 12.67
N ASN A 73 1.82 -15.11 12.10
CA ASN A 73 2.68 -16.29 12.16
C ASN A 73 2.89 -16.88 10.77
N ASN A 74 3.90 -17.74 10.63
CA ASN A 74 4.19 -18.49 9.40
C ASN A 74 4.34 -17.58 8.16
N ILE A 75 5.21 -16.59 8.25
CA ILE A 75 5.56 -15.74 7.10
C ILE A 75 6.93 -16.19 6.58
N TYR A 76 7.00 -16.50 5.29
CA TYR A 76 8.24 -16.77 4.59
C TYR A 76 8.58 -15.60 3.67
N PHE A 77 9.85 -15.23 3.59
CA PHE A 77 10.32 -14.34 2.55
C PHE A 77 11.58 -14.87 1.88
N THR A 78 11.79 -14.43 0.63
CA THR A 78 13.07 -14.55 -0.06
C THR A 78 13.23 -13.36 -0.98
N GLY A 79 14.46 -12.90 -1.15
CA GLY A 79 14.74 -11.86 -2.12
C GLY A 79 16.23 -11.68 -2.38
N ASP A 80 16.49 -10.97 -3.46
CA ASP A 80 17.81 -10.53 -3.84
C ASP A 80 17.81 -9.03 -4.18
N PHE A 81 18.92 -8.40 -3.87
CA PHE A 81 19.23 -7.03 -4.17
C PHE A 81 20.61 -6.98 -4.82
N LYS A 82 20.69 -6.45 -6.03
CA LYS A 82 21.95 -6.29 -6.77
C LYS A 82 21.85 -5.14 -7.75
N ASN A 83 22.88 -4.30 -7.83
CA ASN A 83 22.91 -3.19 -8.78
C ASN A 83 21.67 -2.27 -8.67
N GLN A 84 21.17 -2.07 -7.45
CA GLN A 84 19.95 -1.32 -7.17
C GLN A 84 18.66 -1.94 -7.75
N LEU A 85 18.71 -3.21 -8.18
CA LEU A 85 17.56 -4.00 -8.56
C LEU A 85 17.16 -4.89 -7.38
N PHE A 86 15.90 -4.84 -7.00
CA PHE A 86 15.29 -5.71 -6.00
C PHE A 86 14.37 -6.72 -6.68
N ASN A 87 14.40 -7.96 -6.21
CA ASN A 87 13.44 -9.00 -6.55
C ASN A 87 13.09 -9.77 -5.29
N GLY A 88 11.80 -9.86 -4.95
CA GLY A 88 11.37 -10.43 -3.68
C GLY A 88 10.04 -11.15 -3.75
N ILE A 89 9.88 -12.12 -2.85
CA ILE A 89 8.65 -12.85 -2.61
C ILE A 89 8.39 -12.88 -1.10
N VAL A 90 7.15 -12.62 -0.70
CA VAL A 90 6.68 -12.79 0.68
C VAL A 90 5.42 -13.66 0.64
N LYS A 91 5.32 -14.64 1.54
CA LYS A 91 4.16 -15.51 1.67
C LYS A 91 3.76 -15.60 3.13
N ALA A 92 2.50 -15.37 3.44
CA ALA A 92 1.97 -15.60 4.78
C ALA A 92 0.95 -16.75 4.77
N LYS A 93 1.04 -17.63 5.77
CA LYS A 93 0.11 -18.73 6.03
C LYS A 93 -0.34 -18.70 7.48
N ASP A 94 -0.96 -17.58 7.84
CA ASP A 94 -1.54 -17.33 9.15
C ASP A 94 -3.03 -17.75 9.17
N SER A 95 -3.60 -17.99 10.35
CA SER A 95 -5.01 -18.37 10.48
C SER A 95 -5.98 -17.34 9.91
N ASN A 96 -5.62 -16.05 9.96
CA ASN A 96 -6.45 -14.94 9.50
C ASN A 96 -5.90 -14.28 8.22
N LEU A 97 -4.81 -14.80 7.64
CA LEU A 97 -4.17 -14.24 6.46
C LEU A 97 -3.44 -15.30 5.63
N ASP A 98 -3.91 -15.49 4.39
CA ASP A 98 -3.25 -16.24 3.33
C ASP A 98 -3.01 -15.30 2.15
N PHE A 99 -1.77 -14.79 2.03
CA PHE A 99 -1.37 -13.94 0.92
C PHE A 99 0.01 -14.29 0.37
N GLU A 100 0.22 -13.93 -0.90
CA GLU A 100 1.50 -13.98 -1.59
C GLU A 100 1.75 -12.63 -2.25
N PHE A 101 2.90 -12.04 -1.97
CA PHE A 101 3.45 -10.88 -2.66
C PHE A 101 4.65 -11.30 -3.50
N LYS A 102 4.74 -10.76 -4.70
CA LYS A 102 5.94 -10.79 -5.55
C LYS A 102 6.23 -9.37 -5.99
N GLY A 103 7.50 -8.98 -6.00
CA GLY A 103 7.84 -7.65 -6.43
C GLY A 103 9.22 -7.50 -7.03
N LEU A 104 9.28 -6.67 -8.06
CA LEU A 104 10.50 -6.16 -8.67
C LEU A 104 10.57 -4.66 -8.44
N ALA A 105 11.77 -4.15 -8.13
CA ALA A 105 12.01 -2.72 -8.12
C ALA A 105 13.35 -2.38 -8.78
N ASP A 106 13.36 -1.39 -9.67
CA ASP A 106 14.58 -0.78 -10.22
C ASP A 106 14.78 0.59 -9.60
N LEU A 107 15.73 0.68 -8.67
CA LEU A 107 16.12 1.91 -7.97
C LEU A 107 17.34 2.58 -8.62
N SER A 108 17.84 2.06 -9.75
CA SER A 108 19.06 2.56 -10.41
C SER A 108 18.85 3.88 -11.17
N LYS A 109 17.58 4.27 -11.37
CA LYS A 109 17.17 5.46 -12.13
C LYS A 109 16.76 6.59 -11.18
N LYS A 110 16.68 7.81 -11.74
CA LYS A 110 16.19 8.99 -11.01
C LYS A 110 14.78 8.76 -10.44
N GLU A 111 13.89 8.17 -11.23
CA GLU A 111 12.57 7.72 -10.76
C GLU A 111 12.56 6.21 -10.71
N SER A 112 12.33 5.67 -9.52
CA SER A 112 12.30 4.23 -9.27
C SER A 112 11.14 3.57 -10.01
N LYS A 113 11.34 2.38 -10.57
CA LYS A 113 10.29 1.59 -11.22
C LYS A 113 9.91 0.39 -10.36
N PHE A 114 8.64 0.01 -10.40
CA PHE A 114 8.09 -1.05 -9.56
C PHE A 114 7.10 -1.89 -10.36
N ASP A 115 7.18 -3.22 -10.22
CA ASP A 115 6.21 -4.19 -10.71
C ASP A 115 5.90 -5.15 -9.55
N PHE A 116 4.69 -5.05 -9.02
CA PHE A 116 4.24 -5.80 -7.86
C PHE A 116 2.98 -6.59 -8.16
N GLY A 117 2.92 -7.83 -7.66
CA GLY A 117 1.74 -8.68 -7.65
C GLY A 117 1.41 -9.13 -6.24
N VAL A 118 0.18 -8.88 -5.80
CA VAL A 118 -0.38 -9.37 -4.54
C VAL A 118 -1.52 -10.32 -4.85
N LYS A 119 -1.51 -11.49 -4.22
CA LYS A 119 -2.62 -12.44 -4.23
C LYS A 119 -3.06 -12.68 -2.81
N VAL A 120 -4.27 -12.26 -2.47
CA VAL A 120 -4.90 -12.52 -1.17
C VAL A 120 -5.93 -13.62 -1.38
N LYS A 121 -5.63 -14.81 -0.89
CA LYS A 121 -6.60 -15.93 -0.89
C LYS A 121 -7.63 -15.77 0.20
N HIS A 122 -7.20 -15.24 1.34
CA HIS A 122 -8.02 -14.98 2.51
C HIS A 122 -7.36 -13.92 3.38
N ALA A 123 -8.14 -12.94 3.84
CA ALA A 123 -7.78 -12.06 4.93
C ALA A 123 -9.02 -11.77 5.78
N ASP A 124 -8.96 -12.03 7.08
CA ASP A 124 -9.99 -11.59 8.04
C ASP A 124 -9.60 -10.24 8.63
N LEU A 125 -10.04 -9.16 7.99
CA LEU A 125 -9.67 -7.80 8.35
C LEU A 125 -10.18 -7.39 9.74
N HIS A 126 -11.20 -8.07 10.28
CA HIS A 126 -11.63 -7.86 11.65
C HIS A 126 -10.63 -8.45 12.64
N ALA A 127 -10.28 -9.74 12.46
CA ALA A 127 -9.29 -10.41 13.30
C ALA A 127 -7.90 -9.75 13.21
N LEU A 128 -7.55 -9.22 12.04
CA LEU A 128 -6.30 -8.49 11.79
C LEU A 128 -6.32 -7.01 12.25
N ASN A 129 -7.39 -6.58 12.94
CA ASN A 129 -7.56 -5.22 13.47
C ASN A 129 -7.60 -4.08 12.41
N PHE A 130 -7.93 -4.37 11.15
CA PHE A 130 -8.08 -3.34 10.12
C PHE A 130 -9.51 -2.80 10.03
N VAL A 131 -10.52 -3.61 10.36
CA VAL A 131 -11.93 -3.25 10.30
C VAL A 131 -12.61 -3.65 11.61
N GLN A 132 -12.95 -2.68 12.45
CA GLN A 132 -13.51 -2.93 13.80
C GLN A 132 -14.99 -2.57 13.94
N ASN A 133 -15.54 -1.87 12.95
CA ASN A 133 -16.95 -1.50 12.91
C ASN A 133 -17.88 -2.63 12.41
N ASP A 134 -17.32 -3.71 11.85
CA ASP A 134 -18.03 -4.93 11.50
C ASP A 134 -17.23 -6.15 11.97
N SER A 135 -17.90 -7.04 12.70
CA SER A 135 -17.33 -8.30 13.19
C SER A 135 -17.03 -9.31 12.08
N ILE A 136 -17.62 -9.14 10.89
CA ILE A 136 -17.35 -9.93 9.70
C ILE A 136 -16.72 -8.98 8.69
N SER A 137 -15.48 -9.24 8.32
CA SER A 137 -14.77 -8.44 7.30
C SER A 137 -13.74 -9.30 6.60
N LYS A 138 -14.18 -10.13 5.65
CA LYS A 138 -13.32 -11.06 4.93
C LYS A 138 -13.03 -10.53 3.54
N PHE A 139 -11.75 -10.54 3.15
CA PHE A 139 -11.28 -10.06 1.86
C PHE A 139 -10.53 -11.14 1.09
N LYS A 140 -10.73 -11.14 -0.22
CA LYS A 140 -10.00 -11.97 -1.20
C LYS A 140 -9.84 -11.16 -2.49
N GLY A 141 -8.72 -11.32 -3.17
CA GLY A 141 -8.51 -10.65 -4.44
C GLY A 141 -7.06 -10.66 -4.91
N ASN A 142 -6.87 -10.22 -6.15
CA ASN A 142 -5.58 -10.05 -6.79
C ASN A 142 -5.35 -8.56 -7.08
N ILE A 143 -4.15 -8.07 -6.80
CA ILE A 143 -3.74 -6.69 -7.06
C ILE A 143 -2.44 -6.73 -7.86
N ILE A 144 -2.40 -6.01 -8.98
CA ILE A 144 -1.22 -5.84 -9.82
C ILE A 144 -0.90 -4.35 -9.84
N ILE A 145 0.35 -3.99 -9.62
CA ILE A 145 0.81 -2.61 -9.57
C ILE A 145 2.01 -2.51 -10.52
N ASP A 146 1.91 -1.63 -11.51
CA ASP A 146 3.03 -1.20 -12.34
C ASP A 146 3.18 0.31 -12.17
N GLY A 147 4.36 0.79 -11.86
CA GLY A 147 4.53 2.23 -11.73
C GLY A 147 5.95 2.73 -11.63
N GLN A 148 6.06 4.04 -11.69
CA GLN A 148 7.30 4.78 -11.61
C GLN A 148 7.12 6.03 -10.74
N GLY A 149 8.06 6.26 -9.82
CA GLY A 149 8.07 7.43 -8.95
C GLY A 149 8.93 7.21 -7.72
N ASN A 150 9.00 8.22 -6.86
CA ASN A 150 9.72 8.16 -5.59
C ASN A 150 8.86 8.58 -4.40
N SER A 151 7.62 9.01 -4.64
CA SER A 151 6.64 9.36 -3.61
C SER A 151 5.22 9.11 -4.11
N ILE A 152 4.28 9.01 -3.19
CA ILE A 152 2.86 8.88 -3.54
C ILE A 152 2.33 10.10 -4.30
N ASP A 153 2.95 11.26 -4.10
CA ASP A 153 2.58 12.49 -4.78
C ASP A 153 3.06 12.49 -6.24
N ASN A 154 4.21 11.88 -6.56
CA ASN A 154 4.77 11.89 -7.92
C ASN A 154 4.63 10.57 -8.70
N VAL A 155 4.07 9.52 -8.10
CA VAL A 155 3.93 8.22 -8.77
C VAL A 155 2.99 8.30 -9.98
N ILE A 156 3.45 7.76 -11.11
CA ILE A 156 2.69 7.46 -12.31
C ILE A 156 2.65 5.95 -12.53
N GLY A 157 1.62 5.43 -13.17
CA GLY A 157 1.44 3.99 -13.36
C GLY A 157 0.00 3.56 -13.20
N GLU A 158 -0.21 2.27 -12.96
CA GLU A 158 -1.52 1.67 -12.82
C GLU A 158 -1.58 0.64 -11.70
N ILE A 159 -2.76 0.55 -11.09
CA ILE A 159 -3.13 -0.50 -10.16
C ILE A 159 -4.35 -1.20 -10.73
N GLN A 160 -4.24 -2.51 -10.95
CA GLN A 160 -5.34 -3.35 -11.42
C GLN A 160 -5.81 -4.24 -10.28
N PHE A 161 -7.13 -4.27 -10.08
CA PHE A 161 -7.80 -5.09 -9.09
C PHE A 161 -8.61 -6.18 -9.80
N ARG A 162 -8.39 -7.44 -9.42
CA ARG A 162 -9.04 -8.58 -10.05
C ARG A 162 -9.61 -9.55 -9.03
N ASP A 163 -10.75 -10.16 -9.37
CA ASP A 163 -11.41 -11.19 -8.58
C ASP A 163 -11.68 -10.76 -7.12
N LEU A 164 -12.00 -9.47 -6.92
CA LEU A 164 -12.21 -8.94 -5.59
C LEU A 164 -13.52 -9.46 -5.00
N GLN A 165 -13.42 -10.01 -3.79
CA GLN A 165 -14.55 -10.43 -2.98
C GLN A 165 -14.41 -9.86 -1.58
N TYR A 166 -15.51 -9.31 -1.09
CA TYR A 166 -15.61 -8.80 0.26
C TYR A 166 -16.85 -9.37 0.93
N THR A 167 -16.70 -9.86 2.15
CA THR A 167 -17.81 -10.39 2.95
C THR A 167 -17.90 -9.60 4.23
N ASN A 168 -19.09 -9.10 4.53
CA ASN A 168 -19.40 -8.42 5.78
C ASN A 168 -20.64 -9.03 6.45
N SER A 169 -21.12 -8.44 7.55
CA SER A 169 -22.32 -8.90 8.27
C SER A 169 -23.60 -8.90 7.43
N ARG A 170 -23.62 -8.17 6.31
CA ARG A 170 -24.79 -7.99 5.43
C ARG A 170 -24.79 -8.93 4.24
N GLY A 171 -23.63 -9.47 3.85
CA GLY A 171 -23.54 -10.44 2.77
C GLY A 171 -22.18 -10.50 2.08
N ASN A 172 -22.20 -11.15 0.92
CA ASN A 172 -21.04 -11.33 0.06
C ASN A 172 -21.14 -10.39 -1.14
N TYR A 173 -20.05 -9.69 -1.42
CA TYR A 173 -19.93 -8.72 -2.51
C TYR A 173 -18.80 -9.17 -3.41
N THR A 174 -19.14 -9.48 -4.66
CA THR A 174 -18.16 -9.67 -5.74
C THR A 174 -18.13 -8.42 -6.58
N LEU A 175 -16.92 -7.89 -6.81
CA LEU A 175 -16.70 -6.68 -7.59
C LEU A 175 -16.12 -7.05 -8.95
N GLU A 176 -16.62 -6.39 -9.99
CA GLU A 176 -16.02 -6.46 -11.33
C GLU A 176 -14.57 -5.96 -11.30
N ASN A 177 -13.75 -6.49 -12.21
CA ASN A 177 -12.35 -6.05 -12.33
C ASN A 177 -12.30 -4.55 -12.64
N PHE A 178 -11.38 -3.84 -11.99
CA PHE A 178 -11.25 -2.40 -12.16
C PHE A 178 -9.80 -1.94 -12.05
N GLU A 179 -9.54 -0.71 -12.45
CA GLU A 179 -8.21 -0.13 -12.45
C GLU A 179 -8.18 1.31 -11.94
N VAL A 180 -7.03 1.70 -11.43
CA VAL A 180 -6.69 3.08 -11.09
C VAL A 180 -5.41 3.44 -11.83
N LYS A 181 -5.46 4.48 -12.67
CA LYS A 181 -4.34 4.97 -13.47
C LYS A 181 -3.91 6.35 -13.00
N SER A 182 -2.63 6.51 -12.73
CA SER A 182 -1.98 7.79 -12.41
C SER A 182 -1.11 8.22 -13.57
N SER A 183 -1.31 9.43 -14.07
CA SER A 183 -0.50 10.04 -15.12
C SER A 183 -0.17 11.48 -14.79
N MET A 184 0.86 12.03 -15.41
CA MET A 184 1.25 13.43 -15.30
C MET A 184 1.38 13.99 -16.71
N ASP A 185 0.82 15.17 -16.97
CA ASP A 185 1.02 15.87 -18.24
C ASP A 185 2.33 16.68 -18.26
N ASN A 186 2.60 17.31 -19.40
CA ASN A 186 3.81 18.10 -19.61
C ASN A 186 3.86 19.38 -18.76
N GLU A 187 2.73 19.83 -18.20
CA GLU A 187 2.64 21.00 -17.32
C GLU A 187 2.80 20.60 -15.84
N GLY A 188 3.00 19.30 -15.55
CA GLY A 188 3.11 18.78 -14.20
C GLY A 188 1.77 18.63 -13.49
N ILE A 189 0.67 18.60 -14.22
CA ILE A 189 -0.66 18.36 -13.67
C ILE A 189 -0.89 16.85 -13.55
N LYS A 190 -1.14 16.40 -12.32
CA LYS A 190 -1.43 15.00 -12.04
C LYS A 190 -2.87 14.68 -12.41
N LYS A 191 -3.09 13.53 -13.02
CA LYS A 191 -4.40 12.93 -13.26
C LYS A 191 -4.46 11.54 -12.65
N ILE A 192 -5.45 11.29 -11.82
CA ILE A 192 -5.81 9.94 -11.37
C ILE A 192 -7.16 9.60 -12.00
N HIS A 193 -7.22 8.52 -12.75
CA HIS A 193 -8.43 7.98 -13.36
C HIS A 193 -8.78 6.66 -12.67
N ILE A 194 -9.99 6.56 -12.16
CA ILE A 194 -10.56 5.33 -11.60
C ILE A 194 -11.60 4.82 -12.59
N ASN A 195 -11.44 3.59 -13.07
CA ASN A 195 -12.39 2.94 -13.96
C ASN A 195 -12.91 1.69 -13.28
N SER A 196 -14.01 1.84 -12.51
CA SER A 196 -14.68 0.74 -11.83
C SER A 196 -16.18 0.73 -12.14
N PRO A 197 -16.70 -0.36 -12.73
CA PRO A 197 -18.13 -0.52 -13.01
C PRO A 197 -19.00 -0.48 -11.73
N ASP A 198 -18.44 -0.92 -10.61
CA ASP A 198 -19.20 -1.17 -9.39
C ASP A 198 -19.02 -0.09 -8.31
N ILE A 199 -17.92 0.66 -8.36
CA ILE A 199 -17.51 1.56 -7.27
C ILE A 199 -17.60 3.02 -7.71
N ILE A 200 -16.65 3.45 -8.53
CA ILE A 200 -16.48 4.83 -8.98
C ILE A 200 -15.91 4.77 -10.39
N ASN A 201 -16.46 5.56 -11.30
CA ASN A 201 -15.87 5.82 -12.60
C ASN A 201 -15.62 7.32 -12.75
N GLY A 202 -14.41 7.73 -13.12
CA GLY A 202 -14.10 9.14 -13.31
C GLY A 202 -12.65 9.48 -12.98
N TYR A 203 -12.38 10.77 -12.80
CA TYR A 203 -11.02 11.25 -12.63
C TYR A 203 -10.91 12.43 -11.67
N VAL A 204 -9.69 12.62 -11.18
CA VAL A 204 -9.25 13.82 -10.48
C VAL A 204 -7.98 14.35 -11.12
N THR A 205 -7.96 15.66 -11.42
CA THR A 205 -6.81 16.36 -11.99
C THR A 205 -6.38 17.52 -11.09
N GLY A 206 -5.08 17.84 -11.08
CA GLY A 206 -4.59 19.05 -10.44
C GLY A 206 -3.19 18.93 -9.86
N THR A 207 -2.85 19.89 -9.02
CA THR A 207 -1.65 19.92 -8.21
C THR A 207 -2.08 19.78 -6.76
N TYR A 208 -1.90 18.59 -6.19
CA TYR A 208 -2.35 18.28 -4.84
C TYR A 208 -1.44 17.25 -4.17
N LYS A 209 -1.44 17.28 -2.83
CA LYS A 209 -0.86 16.22 -2.02
C LYS A 209 -1.88 15.12 -1.84
N VAL A 210 -1.53 13.87 -2.15
CA VAL A 210 -2.45 12.73 -2.06
C VAL A 210 -2.99 12.57 -0.63
N ALA A 211 -2.13 12.81 0.37
CA ALA A 211 -2.51 12.78 1.79
C ALA A 211 -3.57 13.83 2.18
N GLU A 212 -3.73 14.91 1.40
CA GLU A 212 -4.68 15.99 1.68
C GLU A 212 -6.01 15.83 0.90
N ILE A 213 -6.11 14.87 -0.02
CA ILE A 213 -7.31 14.64 -0.85
C ILE A 213 -8.58 14.57 0.00
N LYS A 214 -8.57 13.82 1.12
CA LYS A 214 -9.71 13.72 2.04
C LYS A 214 -10.15 15.09 2.56
N LYS A 215 -9.20 15.92 3.02
CA LYS A 215 -9.47 17.28 3.51
C LYS A 215 -9.98 18.18 2.40
N ILE A 216 -9.44 18.04 1.19
CA ILE A 216 -9.87 18.81 0.02
C ILE A 216 -11.33 18.49 -0.33
N PHE A 217 -11.72 17.22 -0.37
CA PHE A 217 -13.11 16.82 -0.57
C PHE A 217 -14.01 17.32 0.56
N GLN A 218 -13.60 17.13 1.82
CA GLN A 218 -14.35 17.66 2.96
C GLN A 218 -14.54 19.18 2.88
N ASN A 219 -13.54 19.93 2.40
CA ASN A 219 -13.67 21.36 2.19
C ASN A 219 -14.64 21.72 1.06
N ALA A 220 -14.64 20.97 -0.04
CA ALA A 220 -15.55 21.20 -1.17
C ALA A 220 -17.02 20.90 -0.81
N PHE A 221 -17.28 19.80 -0.08
CA PHE A 221 -18.62 19.44 0.40
C PHE A 221 -19.03 20.19 1.66
N GLY A 222 -18.09 20.67 2.45
CA GLY A 222 -18.36 21.44 3.66
C GLY A 222 -18.73 22.89 3.33
N SER A 223 -18.17 23.48 2.27
CA SER A 223 -18.41 24.89 1.91
C SER A 223 -19.85 25.23 1.55
N ILE A 224 -20.70 24.23 1.28
CA ILE A 224 -22.14 24.43 1.08
C ILE A 224 -22.92 24.59 2.41
N TYR A 225 -22.30 24.30 3.57
CA TYR A 225 -22.92 24.43 4.89
C TYR A 225 -22.40 25.69 5.62
N ALA A 226 -23.33 26.54 6.07
CA ALA A 226 -23.02 27.87 6.63
C ALA A 226 -22.08 27.88 7.86
N HIS A 227 -21.95 26.77 8.59
CA HIS A 227 -21.12 26.68 9.81
C HIS A 227 -19.91 25.75 9.67
N PHE A 228 -19.58 25.32 8.44
CA PHE A 228 -18.44 24.46 8.22
C PHE A 228 -17.12 25.23 8.39
N LYS A 229 -16.21 24.69 9.21
CA LYS A 229 -14.85 25.23 9.36
C LYS A 229 -13.90 24.48 8.41
N PRO A 230 -13.32 25.16 7.39
CA PRO A 230 -12.43 24.50 6.45
C PRO A 230 -11.18 23.92 7.11
N TYR A 231 -10.81 22.70 6.71
CA TYR A 231 -9.54 22.09 7.05
C TYR A 231 -8.40 22.85 6.40
N LYS A 232 -7.31 23.04 7.16
CA LYS A 232 -6.08 23.62 6.64
C LYS A 232 -5.40 22.62 5.67
N ILE A 233 -5.09 23.11 4.47
CA ILE A 233 -4.39 22.39 3.38
C ILE A 233 -3.24 23.26 2.90
N ALA A 234 -2.22 22.68 2.26
CA ALA A 234 -1.10 23.46 1.75
C ALA A 234 -1.53 24.45 0.65
N GLU A 235 -0.82 25.56 0.56
CA GLU A 235 -1.01 26.60 -0.46
C GLU A 235 -0.66 26.10 -1.87
N ASN A 236 -1.08 26.84 -2.90
CA ASN A 236 -0.89 26.52 -4.32
C ASN A 236 -1.41 25.15 -4.77
N GLN A 237 -2.45 24.64 -4.13
CA GLN A 237 -3.13 23.42 -4.56
C GLN A 237 -4.40 23.73 -5.32
N PHE A 238 -4.65 22.96 -6.37
CA PHE A 238 -5.97 22.90 -6.98
C PHE A 238 -6.34 21.48 -7.34
N ILE A 239 -7.64 21.23 -7.33
CA ILE A 239 -8.22 19.95 -7.71
C ILE A 239 -9.42 20.23 -8.61
N ASN A 240 -9.54 19.46 -9.68
CA ASN A 240 -10.76 19.30 -10.44
C ASN A 240 -11.12 17.82 -10.40
N PHE A 241 -12.39 17.50 -10.21
CA PHE A 241 -12.82 16.11 -10.25
C PHE A 241 -14.15 15.96 -10.98
N ASP A 242 -14.32 14.82 -11.60
CA ASP A 242 -15.58 14.34 -12.15
C ASP A 242 -15.69 12.85 -11.84
N PHE A 243 -16.65 12.47 -11.02
CA PHE A 243 -16.90 11.09 -10.65
C PHE A 243 -18.37 10.73 -10.82
N THR A 244 -18.61 9.55 -11.38
CA THR A 244 -19.86 8.84 -11.28
C THR A 244 -19.72 7.77 -10.21
N VAL A 245 -20.51 7.86 -9.14
CA VAL A 245 -20.48 6.90 -8.02
C VAL A 245 -21.58 5.86 -8.20
N ASN A 246 -21.21 4.59 -8.00
CA ASN A 246 -22.13 3.46 -8.02
C ASN A 246 -22.40 2.97 -6.59
N ASN A 247 -23.58 2.38 -6.38
CA ASN A 247 -24.10 2.14 -5.03
C ASN A 247 -23.39 1.01 -4.27
N LYS A 248 -22.74 0.05 -4.95
CA LYS A 248 -22.14 -1.12 -4.27
C LYS A 248 -21.10 -0.71 -3.23
N ILE A 249 -20.28 0.32 -3.49
CA ILE A 249 -19.29 0.78 -2.50
C ILE A 249 -19.95 1.42 -1.26
N ILE A 250 -21.08 2.09 -1.47
CA ILE A 250 -21.84 2.75 -0.40
C ILE A 250 -22.55 1.69 0.44
N GLU A 251 -23.13 0.68 -0.19
CA GLU A 251 -23.73 -0.48 0.49
C GLU A 251 -22.73 -1.22 1.37
N ILE A 252 -21.46 -1.28 0.96
CA ILE A 252 -20.38 -1.93 1.72
C ILE A 252 -19.90 -1.07 2.90
N PHE A 253 -19.67 0.24 2.69
CA PHE A 253 -18.92 1.08 3.65
C PHE A 253 -19.73 2.18 4.35
N ALA A 254 -20.88 2.59 3.80
CA ALA A 254 -21.74 3.64 4.35
C ALA A 254 -23.23 3.38 4.03
N PRO A 255 -23.79 2.23 4.44
CA PRO A 255 -25.10 1.76 4.00
C PRO A 255 -26.28 2.60 4.49
N GLU A 256 -26.08 3.41 5.52
CA GLU A 256 -27.02 4.45 5.96
C GLU A 256 -27.13 5.62 4.98
N VAL A 257 -26.19 5.75 4.03
CA VAL A 257 -26.19 6.80 3.01
C VAL A 257 -26.92 6.28 1.77
N GLN A 258 -27.97 6.98 1.36
CA GLN A 258 -28.65 6.72 0.09
C GLN A 258 -28.15 7.70 -0.96
N ILE A 259 -27.49 7.18 -2.00
CA ILE A 259 -27.12 7.94 -3.19
C ILE A 259 -27.83 7.31 -4.40
N GLY A 260 -28.33 8.16 -5.31
CA GLY A 260 -28.93 7.69 -6.55
C GLY A 260 -27.88 7.00 -7.42
N LYS A 261 -28.24 5.90 -8.09
CA LYS A 261 -27.35 5.27 -9.07
C LYS A 261 -26.92 6.31 -10.12
N ASN A 262 -25.64 6.27 -10.52
CA ASN A 262 -25.05 7.21 -11.47
C ASN A 262 -25.04 8.67 -11.01
N THR A 263 -24.90 8.91 -9.70
CA THR A 263 -24.71 10.28 -9.20
C THR A 263 -23.37 10.82 -9.70
N SER A 264 -23.42 11.94 -10.43
CA SER A 264 -22.25 12.67 -10.88
C SER A 264 -21.87 13.73 -9.83
N LEU A 265 -20.58 13.76 -9.49
CA LEU A 265 -19.97 14.72 -8.58
C LEU A 265 -18.90 15.48 -9.36
N GLN A 266 -19.10 16.80 -9.51
CA GLN A 266 -18.15 17.70 -10.15
C GLN A 266 -17.76 18.82 -9.19
N GLY A 267 -16.50 19.22 -9.21
CA GLY A 267 -16.05 20.32 -8.37
C GLY A 267 -14.66 20.83 -8.74
N LYS A 268 -14.43 22.09 -8.37
CA LYS A 268 -13.14 22.78 -8.48
C LYS A 268 -12.82 23.46 -7.16
N ASN A 269 -11.67 23.13 -6.58
CA ASN A 269 -11.16 23.81 -5.39
C ASN A 269 -9.77 24.36 -5.69
N ARG A 270 -9.51 25.62 -5.33
CA ARG A 270 -8.22 26.28 -5.49
C ARG A 270 -7.88 27.03 -4.22
N ARG A 271 -6.78 26.66 -3.58
CA ARG A 271 -6.15 27.45 -2.54
C ARG A 271 -4.92 28.11 -3.14
N ARG A 272 -4.95 29.45 -3.22
CA ARG A 272 -3.76 30.24 -3.51
C ARG A 272 -2.91 30.25 -2.25
#